data_AF-A0A382BAQ3-F1
#
_entry.id   AF-A0A382BAQ3-F1
#
_cell.length_a   1.000
_cell.length_b   1.000
_cell.length_c   1.000
_cell.angle_alpha   90.00
_cell.angle_beta   90.00
_cell.angle_gamma   90.00
#
_symmetry.space_group_name_H-M   'P 1'
#
loop_
_entity.id
_entity.type
_entity.pdbx_description
1 polymer ?
#
loop_
_entity_poly.entity_id
_entity_poly.type
_entity_poly.pdbx_seq_one_letter_code
_entity_poly.pdbx_strand_id
1 'polypeptide(L)'
;MLFPIITFITAIAIAAIAAWFSVYGLMAIFTASAVAVAIMAVALEVGKLVSASWVYRNWNRAPFLLKSYLTIAVIILMLITSMGIFGFLSKAHLEQAADSDENTARIERIVQDMDRYEISTDRLEEKITKLDDESEVDTSKIQEQIDTEEARMDNVMVRIQPAIDEQNLIISTDLEKDDEKIAPYLNQLDNLDRELVSLEEQAKKLEQDIINVGKDTTNYDYAVQPFNDQIDKIKSDIATFKEMSKSGEQSDLKKAQQVVGIPWGYWRNSEVIAEWNADQEVRLTQLGTKIAEVRKDFERQYKLERTSLRRLVTKLRGEDTQAVNERKMELLIKIEEARGVESSVISSARNEIKRLREKADREVSGSLIILDRLRNELLNVSEID
;
A
#
# COMPACT_ATOMS: atom_id res chain seq x y z
N MET A 1 -54.07 77.56 -100.86
CA MET A 1 -53.05 78.07 -99.91
C MET A 1 -52.58 77.04 -98.88
N LEU A 2 -53.41 76.06 -98.47
CA LEU A 2 -53.04 75.06 -97.45
C LEU A 2 -51.89 74.11 -97.88
N PHE A 3 -51.91 73.62 -99.13
CA PHE A 3 -50.96 72.61 -99.62
C PHE A 3 -49.49 73.09 -99.62
N PRO A 4 -49.13 74.30 -100.12
CA PRO A 4 -47.75 74.80 -100.03
C PRO A 4 -47.23 75.02 -98.60
N ILE A 5 -48.12 75.31 -97.64
CA ILE A 5 -47.73 75.50 -96.23
C ILE A 5 -47.37 74.16 -95.59
N ILE A 6 -48.17 73.12 -95.85
CA ILE A 6 -47.91 71.76 -95.34
C ILE A 6 -46.62 71.20 -95.94
N THR A 7 -46.39 71.35 -97.25
CA THR A 7 -45.16 70.86 -97.88
C THR A 7 -43.93 71.57 -97.33
N PHE A 8 -44.02 72.88 -97.07
CA PHE A 8 -42.93 73.65 -96.47
C PHE A 8 -42.63 73.20 -95.02
N ILE A 9 -43.66 73.06 -94.17
CA ILE A 9 -43.50 72.63 -92.78
C ILE A 9 -42.89 71.22 -92.72
N THR A 10 -43.39 70.28 -93.52
CA THR A 10 -42.86 68.90 -93.55
C THR A 10 -41.42 68.87 -94.03
N ALA A 11 -41.07 69.65 -95.07
CA ALA A 11 -39.70 69.72 -95.57
C ALA A 11 -38.73 70.28 -94.51
N ILE A 12 -39.12 71.35 -93.80
CA ILE A 12 -38.31 71.92 -92.72
C ILE A 12 -38.22 70.98 -91.53
N ALA A 13 -39.31 70.31 -91.14
CA ALA A 13 -39.29 69.37 -90.02
C ALA A 13 -38.32 68.21 -90.29
N ILE A 14 -38.38 67.60 -91.48
CA ILE A 14 -37.45 66.54 -91.88
C ILE A 14 -36.01 67.06 -91.90
N ALA A 15 -35.77 68.25 -92.45
CA ALA A 15 -34.44 68.85 -92.49
C ALA A 15 -33.90 69.17 -91.08
N ALA A 16 -34.74 69.69 -90.18
CA ALA A 16 -34.36 70.04 -88.81
C ALA A 16 -34.02 68.78 -87.99
N ILE A 17 -34.83 67.73 -88.11
CA ILE A 17 -34.57 66.43 -87.43
C ILE A 17 -33.27 65.80 -87.98
N ALA A 18 -33.09 65.80 -89.30
CA ALA A 18 -31.87 65.29 -89.92
C ALA A 18 -30.64 66.10 -89.49
N ALA A 19 -30.74 67.43 -89.43
CA ALA A 19 -29.68 68.30 -88.95
C ALA A 19 -29.34 68.03 -87.47
N TRP A 20 -30.34 67.88 -86.59
CA TRP A 20 -30.12 67.57 -85.18
C TRP A 20 -29.33 66.27 -84.99
N PHE A 21 -29.80 65.17 -85.61
CA PHE A 21 -29.11 63.88 -85.52
C PHE A 21 -27.73 63.90 -86.17
N SER A 22 -27.59 64.61 -87.30
CA SER A 22 -26.30 64.73 -87.97
C SER A 22 -25.28 65.49 -87.13
N VAL A 23 -25.66 66.63 -86.55
CA VAL A 23 -24.80 67.44 -85.69
C VAL A 23 -24.35 66.63 -84.48
N TYR A 24 -25.28 65.99 -83.77
CA TYR A 24 -24.94 65.19 -82.58
C TYR A 24 -24.07 63.98 -82.95
N GLY A 25 -24.35 63.32 -84.08
CA GLY A 25 -23.56 62.17 -84.50
C GLY A 25 -22.16 62.51 -85.01
N LEU A 26 -21.98 63.65 -85.68
CA LEU A 26 -20.64 64.17 -85.99
C LEU A 26 -19.86 64.55 -84.71
N MET A 27 -20.54 65.16 -83.73
CA MET A 27 -19.97 65.43 -82.40
C MET A 27 -19.56 64.14 -81.69
N ALA A 28 -20.34 63.07 -81.84
CA ALA A 28 -20.05 61.75 -81.24
C ALA A 28 -18.83 61.08 -81.86
N ILE A 29 -18.53 61.29 -83.15
CA ILE A 29 -17.33 60.75 -83.80
C ILE A 29 -16.08 61.53 -83.36
N PHE A 30 -16.20 62.85 -83.21
CA PHE A 30 -15.08 63.74 -82.86
C PHE A 30 -15.22 64.30 -81.44
N THR A 31 -15.32 63.41 -80.46
CA THR A 31 -15.61 63.75 -79.04
C THR A 31 -14.67 64.81 -78.47
N ALA A 32 -13.39 64.80 -78.86
CA ALA A 32 -12.38 65.75 -78.40
C ALA A 32 -12.60 67.21 -78.84
N SER A 33 -13.40 67.46 -79.89
CA SER A 33 -13.66 68.82 -80.42
C SER A 33 -15.13 69.05 -80.75
N ALA A 34 -16.03 68.42 -79.99
CA ALA A 34 -17.47 68.37 -80.27
C ALA A 34 -18.08 69.76 -80.54
N VAL A 35 -17.75 70.79 -79.77
CA VAL A 35 -18.32 72.14 -79.93
C VAL A 35 -17.95 72.77 -81.28
N ALA A 36 -16.69 72.62 -81.72
CA ALA A 36 -16.24 73.17 -83.00
C ALA A 36 -16.91 72.46 -84.19
N VAL A 37 -17.03 71.13 -84.09
CA VAL A 37 -17.73 70.31 -85.10
C VAL A 37 -19.21 70.64 -85.15
N ALA A 38 -19.85 70.93 -84.02
CA ALA A 38 -21.25 71.35 -83.97
C ALA A 38 -21.49 72.65 -84.75
N ILE A 39 -20.66 73.67 -84.50
CA ILE A 39 -20.76 74.97 -85.18
C ILE A 39 -20.57 74.79 -86.69
N MET A 40 -19.58 74.01 -87.11
CA MET A 40 -19.34 73.69 -88.51
C MET A 40 -20.54 72.95 -89.14
N ALA A 41 -21.04 71.90 -88.48
CA ALA A 41 -22.15 71.09 -88.99
C ALA A 41 -23.43 71.93 -89.14
N VAL A 42 -23.74 72.81 -88.18
CA VAL A 42 -24.87 73.75 -88.30
C VAL A 42 -24.68 74.68 -89.49
N ALA A 43 -23.47 75.23 -89.70
CA ALA A 43 -23.19 76.09 -90.85
C ALA A 43 -23.35 75.35 -92.19
N LEU A 44 -22.92 74.09 -92.26
CA LEU A 44 -23.08 73.22 -93.44
C LEU A 44 -24.56 72.91 -93.72
N GLU A 45 -25.35 72.62 -92.68
CA GLU A 45 -26.80 72.37 -92.81
C GLU A 45 -27.56 73.59 -93.30
N VAL A 46 -27.28 74.78 -92.73
CA VAL A 46 -27.87 76.04 -93.19
C VAL A 46 -27.42 76.36 -94.62
N GLY A 47 -26.12 76.20 -94.91
CA GLY A 47 -25.55 76.41 -96.24
C GLY A 47 -26.18 75.50 -97.31
N LYS A 48 -26.50 74.26 -96.97
CA LYS A 48 -27.22 73.31 -97.83
C LYS A 48 -28.62 73.81 -98.17
N LEU A 49 -29.40 74.24 -97.18
CA LEU A 49 -30.77 74.74 -97.40
C LEU A 49 -30.76 76.02 -98.25
N VAL A 50 -29.85 76.95 -97.97
CA VAL A 50 -29.68 78.19 -98.74
C VAL A 50 -29.26 77.89 -100.17
N SER A 51 -28.28 77.00 -100.37
CA SER A 51 -27.80 76.61 -101.71
C SER A 51 -28.88 75.92 -102.52
N ALA A 52 -29.63 74.99 -101.91
CA ALA A 52 -30.75 74.31 -102.57
C ALA A 52 -31.86 75.30 -102.96
N SER A 53 -32.22 76.21 -102.06
CA SER A 53 -33.22 77.25 -102.34
C SER A 53 -32.78 78.20 -103.46
N TRP A 54 -31.51 78.60 -103.46
CA TRP A 54 -30.95 79.48 -104.48
C TRP A 54 -30.92 78.81 -105.86
N VAL A 55 -30.45 77.56 -105.93
CA VAL A 55 -30.42 76.78 -107.19
C VAL A 55 -31.83 76.61 -107.75
N TYR A 56 -32.81 76.32 -106.88
CA TYR A 56 -34.21 76.21 -107.28
C TYR A 56 -34.76 77.53 -107.87
N ARG A 57 -34.50 78.66 -107.20
CA ARG A 57 -35.04 79.97 -107.62
C ARG A 57 -34.38 80.52 -108.90
N ASN A 58 -33.08 80.31 -109.08
CA ASN A 58 -32.30 80.91 -110.16
C ASN A 58 -32.00 79.94 -111.33
N TRP A 59 -32.70 78.80 -111.38
CA TRP A 59 -32.44 77.71 -112.33
C TRP A 59 -32.36 78.12 -113.81
N ASN A 60 -33.20 79.09 -114.23
CA ASN A 60 -33.28 79.58 -115.61
C ASN A 60 -32.41 80.81 -115.89
N ARG A 61 -31.83 81.43 -114.85
CA ARG A 61 -31.04 82.67 -114.97
C ARG A 61 -29.55 82.46 -114.71
N ALA A 62 -29.17 81.42 -113.97
CA ALA A 62 -27.79 81.16 -113.60
C ALA A 62 -26.97 80.52 -114.74
N PRO A 63 -25.68 80.86 -114.89
CA PRO A 63 -24.79 80.19 -115.84
C PRO A 63 -24.57 78.72 -115.46
N PHE A 64 -24.37 77.85 -116.46
CA PHE A 64 -24.29 76.40 -116.29
C PHE A 64 -23.27 75.94 -115.21
N LEU A 65 -22.09 76.56 -115.16
CA LEU A 65 -21.03 76.21 -114.20
C LEU A 65 -21.44 76.40 -112.74
N LEU A 66 -22.17 77.47 -112.43
CA LEU A 66 -22.59 77.76 -111.05
C LEU A 66 -23.69 76.79 -110.58
N LYS A 67 -24.58 76.43 -111.50
CA LYS A 67 -25.67 75.49 -111.27
C LYS A 67 -25.16 74.07 -111.00
N SER A 68 -24.20 73.58 -111.80
CA SER A 68 -23.62 72.25 -111.59
C SER A 68 -22.85 72.18 -110.27
N TYR A 69 -22.05 73.21 -109.95
CA TYR A 69 -21.31 73.29 -108.70
C TYR A 69 -22.24 73.22 -107.47
N LEU A 70 -23.25 74.09 -107.39
CA LEU A 70 -24.15 74.12 -106.23
C LEU A 70 -25.00 72.86 -106.11
N THR A 71 -25.38 72.23 -107.23
CA THR A 71 -26.12 70.96 -107.20
C THR A 71 -25.24 69.82 -106.65
N ILE A 72 -23.99 69.72 -107.10
CA ILE A 72 -23.03 68.72 -106.58
C ILE A 72 -22.71 69.01 -105.11
N ALA A 73 -22.51 70.27 -104.74
CA ALA A 73 -22.25 70.67 -103.36
C ALA A 73 -23.41 70.29 -102.42
N VAL A 74 -24.67 70.48 -102.84
CA VAL A 74 -25.84 70.05 -102.07
C VAL A 74 -25.86 68.52 -101.89
N ILE A 75 -25.50 67.74 -102.91
CA ILE A 75 -25.41 66.27 -102.81
C ILE A 75 -24.31 65.84 -101.82
N ILE A 76 -23.13 66.46 -101.90
CA ILE A 76 -22.03 66.18 -100.95
C ILE A 76 -22.44 66.55 -99.52
N LEU A 77 -23.09 67.71 -99.34
CA LEU A 77 -23.61 68.11 -98.03
C LEU A 77 -24.65 67.10 -97.51
N MET A 78 -25.49 66.52 -98.37
CA MET A 78 -26.41 65.44 -97.97
C MET A 78 -25.67 64.16 -97.51
N LEU A 79 -24.55 63.80 -98.16
CA LEU A 79 -23.74 62.66 -97.73
C LEU A 79 -23.09 62.92 -96.35
N ILE A 80 -22.58 64.13 -96.12
CA ILE A 80 -22.06 64.52 -94.81
C ILE A 80 -23.16 64.46 -93.75
N THR A 81 -24.37 64.96 -94.08
CA THR A 81 -25.54 64.84 -93.18
C THR A 81 -25.80 63.38 -92.81
N SER A 82 -25.81 62.48 -93.80
CA SER A 82 -26.04 61.05 -93.60
C SER A 82 -24.95 60.38 -92.77
N MET A 83 -23.68 60.75 -92.95
CA MET A 83 -22.57 60.24 -92.13
C MET A 83 -22.73 60.66 -90.67
N GLY A 84 -23.18 61.90 -90.42
CA GLY A 84 -23.53 62.35 -89.09
C GLY A 84 -24.65 61.50 -88.47
N ILE A 85 -25.74 61.27 -89.20
CA ILE A 85 -26.86 60.42 -88.70
C ILE A 85 -26.36 59.01 -88.36
N PHE A 86 -25.48 58.42 -89.18
CA PHE A 86 -24.86 57.12 -88.89
C PHE A 86 -24.01 57.14 -87.62
N GLY A 87 -23.21 58.19 -87.40
CA GLY A 87 -22.40 58.35 -86.19
C GLY A 87 -23.24 58.35 -84.91
N PHE A 88 -24.42 58.99 -84.94
CA PHE A 88 -25.35 59.00 -83.82
C PHE A 88 -25.86 57.60 -83.48
N LEU A 89 -26.32 56.86 -84.50
CA LEU A 89 -26.85 55.50 -84.32
C LEU A 89 -25.76 54.50 -83.90
N SER A 90 -24.54 54.64 -84.44
CA SER A 90 -23.40 53.78 -84.10
C SER A 90 -22.96 53.92 -82.65
N LYS A 91 -22.96 55.15 -82.10
CA LYS A 91 -22.51 55.39 -80.70
C LYS A 91 -23.35 54.60 -79.70
N ALA A 92 -24.68 54.63 -79.84
CA ALA A 92 -25.60 53.95 -78.93
C ALA A 92 -25.37 52.43 -78.90
N HIS A 93 -25.04 51.83 -80.05
CA HIS A 93 -24.73 50.40 -80.13
C HIS A 93 -23.34 50.06 -79.56
N LEU A 94 -22.34 50.92 -79.75
CA LEU A 94 -20.97 50.68 -79.26
C LEU A 94 -20.87 50.82 -77.73
N GLU A 95 -21.53 51.82 -77.15
CA GLU A 95 -21.52 52.07 -75.70
C GLU A 95 -22.25 50.95 -74.94
N GLN A 96 -23.38 50.46 -75.48
CA GLN A 96 -24.10 49.32 -74.92
C GLN A 96 -23.30 48.00 -75.00
N ALA A 97 -22.53 47.79 -76.06
CA ALA A 97 -21.67 46.61 -76.19
C ALA A 97 -20.49 46.65 -75.20
N ALA A 98 -19.84 47.80 -75.05
CA ALA A 98 -18.69 47.97 -74.15
C ALA A 98 -19.06 47.79 -72.67
N ASP A 99 -20.18 48.36 -72.22
CA ASP A 99 -20.65 48.22 -70.83
C ASP A 99 -21.08 46.77 -70.51
N SER A 100 -21.60 46.03 -71.49
CA SER A 100 -21.94 44.62 -71.32
C SER A 100 -20.69 43.79 -71.08
N ASP A 101 -19.64 43.98 -71.88
CA ASP A 101 -18.38 43.22 -71.76
C ASP A 101 -17.67 43.50 -70.42
N GLU A 102 -17.64 44.78 -69.98
CA GLU A 102 -17.03 45.13 -68.70
C GLU A 102 -17.80 44.53 -67.52
N ASN A 103 -19.14 44.57 -67.55
CA ASN A 103 -19.96 43.99 -66.50
C ASN A 103 -19.82 42.47 -66.44
N THR A 104 -19.75 41.78 -67.58
CA THR A 104 -19.46 40.34 -67.63
C THR A 104 -18.10 40.03 -67.00
N ALA A 105 -17.05 40.80 -67.30
CA ALA A 105 -15.72 40.60 -66.71
C ALA A 105 -15.66 40.93 -65.20
N ARG A 106 -16.52 41.81 -64.68
CA ARG A 106 -16.65 42.06 -63.23
C ARG A 106 -17.37 40.90 -62.54
N ILE A 107 -18.45 40.39 -63.13
CA ILE A 107 -19.19 39.24 -62.61
C ILE A 107 -18.28 38.00 -62.58
N GLU A 108 -17.51 37.74 -63.64
CA GLU A 108 -16.58 36.63 -63.68
C GLU A 108 -15.51 36.71 -62.57
N ARG A 109 -14.95 37.90 -62.31
CA ARG A 109 -14.02 38.10 -61.19
C ARG A 109 -14.67 37.85 -59.82
N ILE A 110 -15.89 38.33 -59.61
CA ILE A 110 -16.62 38.11 -58.36
C ILE A 110 -16.88 36.62 -58.15
N VAL A 111 -17.28 35.89 -59.21
CA VAL A 111 -17.46 34.43 -59.14
C VAL A 111 -16.16 33.73 -58.77
N GLN A 112 -15.04 34.10 -59.40
CA GLN A 112 -13.72 33.53 -59.05
C GLN A 112 -13.30 33.81 -57.60
N ASP A 113 -13.60 35.00 -57.08
CA ASP A 113 -13.31 35.34 -55.69
C ASP A 113 -14.25 34.58 -54.73
N MET A 114 -15.52 34.38 -55.09
CA MET A 114 -16.45 33.53 -54.34
C MET A 114 -15.94 32.09 -54.26
N ASP A 115 -15.51 31.50 -55.37
CA ASP A 115 -14.94 30.14 -55.41
C ASP A 115 -13.71 30.04 -54.48
N ARG A 116 -12.85 31.07 -54.46
CA ARG A 116 -11.69 31.10 -53.55
C ARG A 116 -12.09 31.17 -52.08
N TYR A 117 -13.09 31.98 -51.76
CA TYR A 117 -13.58 32.09 -50.39
C TYR A 117 -14.29 30.81 -49.93
N GLU A 118 -15.05 30.16 -50.81
CA GLU A 118 -15.65 28.84 -50.56
C GLU A 118 -14.57 27.82 -50.22
N ILE A 119 -13.56 27.68 -51.09
CA ILE A 119 -12.42 26.77 -50.83
C ILE A 119 -11.69 27.11 -49.53
N SER A 120 -11.53 28.40 -49.18
CA SER A 120 -10.91 28.78 -47.92
C SER A 120 -11.78 28.44 -46.72
N THR A 121 -13.10 28.57 -46.85
CA THR A 121 -14.07 28.24 -45.80
C THR A 121 -14.10 26.73 -45.58
N ASP A 122 -14.15 25.94 -46.65
CA ASP A 122 -14.11 24.48 -46.58
C ASP A 122 -12.85 23.98 -45.88
N ARG A 123 -11.68 24.57 -46.19
CA ARG A 123 -10.41 24.22 -45.51
C ARG A 123 -10.42 24.62 -44.04
N LEU A 124 -11.03 25.76 -43.70
CA LEU A 124 -11.13 26.19 -42.31
C LEU A 124 -12.11 25.31 -41.53
N GLU A 125 -13.23 24.91 -42.14
CA GLU A 125 -14.21 24.00 -41.55
C GLU A 125 -13.61 22.61 -41.34
N GLU A 126 -12.91 22.06 -42.34
CA GLU A 126 -12.16 20.80 -42.19
C GLU A 126 -11.13 20.89 -41.06
N LYS A 127 -10.46 22.04 -40.92
CA LYS A 127 -9.49 22.26 -39.84
C LYS A 127 -10.16 22.36 -38.47
N ILE A 128 -11.33 23.01 -38.38
CA ILE A 128 -12.12 23.08 -37.13
C ILE A 128 -12.57 21.68 -36.74
N THR A 129 -13.16 20.90 -37.65
CA THR A 129 -13.59 19.53 -37.35
C THR A 129 -12.44 18.65 -36.90
N LYS A 130 -11.27 18.75 -37.56
CA LYS A 130 -10.06 18.03 -37.12
C LYS A 130 -9.58 18.45 -35.74
N LEU A 131 -9.61 19.74 -35.40
CA LEU A 131 -9.21 20.24 -34.09
C LEU A 131 -10.20 19.81 -32.99
N ASP A 132 -11.50 19.85 -33.27
CA ASP A 132 -12.54 19.37 -32.33
C ASP A 132 -12.37 17.87 -32.05
N ASP A 133 -12.17 17.06 -33.10
CA ASP A 133 -11.93 15.61 -32.96
C ASP A 133 -10.60 15.32 -32.23
N GLU A 134 -9.53 16.08 -32.50
CA GLU A 134 -8.22 15.90 -31.84
C GLU A 134 -8.27 16.28 -30.34
N SER A 135 -8.96 17.36 -29.95
CA SER A 135 -9.06 17.82 -28.56
C SER A 135 -9.81 16.81 -27.66
N GLU A 136 -10.93 16.27 -28.14
CA GLU A 136 -11.71 15.26 -27.40
C GLU A 136 -10.94 13.93 -27.29
N VAL A 137 -10.23 13.54 -28.36
CA VAL A 137 -9.44 12.31 -28.40
C VAL A 137 -8.19 12.39 -27.52
N ASP A 138 -7.52 13.53 -27.43
CA ASP A 138 -6.32 13.66 -26.59
C ASP A 138 -6.67 13.76 -25.10
N THR A 139 -7.77 14.43 -24.74
CA THR A 139 -8.25 14.47 -23.34
C THR A 139 -8.65 13.07 -22.84
N SER A 140 -9.35 12.29 -23.66
CA SER A 140 -9.76 10.92 -23.29
C SER A 140 -8.56 9.96 -23.14
N LYS A 141 -7.54 10.06 -24.01
CA LYS A 141 -6.30 9.29 -23.86
C LYS A 141 -5.52 9.64 -22.60
N ILE A 142 -5.43 10.92 -22.24
CA ILE A 142 -4.74 11.34 -20.99
C ILE A 142 -5.51 10.81 -19.78
N GLN A 143 -6.85 10.84 -19.79
CA GLN A 143 -7.66 10.26 -18.73
C GLN A 143 -7.46 8.74 -18.60
N GLU A 144 -7.41 8.00 -19.71
CA GLU A 144 -7.12 6.56 -19.70
C GLU A 144 -5.73 6.26 -19.10
N GLN A 145 -4.73 7.10 -19.38
CA GLN A 145 -3.40 6.99 -18.80
C GLN A 145 -3.40 7.29 -17.30
N ILE A 146 -4.17 8.28 -16.85
CA ILE A 146 -4.36 8.59 -15.42
C ILE A 146 -4.98 7.40 -14.70
N ASP A 147 -6.08 6.87 -15.23
CA ASP A 147 -6.78 5.71 -14.65
C ASP A 147 -5.87 4.49 -14.57
N THR A 148 -5.04 4.28 -15.60
CA THR A 148 -4.04 3.20 -15.64
C THR A 148 -2.98 3.36 -14.56
N GLU A 149 -2.45 4.58 -14.37
CA GLU A 149 -1.41 4.86 -13.37
C GLU A 149 -1.97 4.84 -11.93
N GLU A 150 -3.21 5.28 -11.71
CA GLU A 150 -3.92 5.12 -10.43
C GLU A 150 -4.14 3.64 -10.11
N ALA A 151 -4.64 2.85 -11.07
CA ALA A 151 -4.79 1.40 -10.91
C ALA A 151 -3.44 0.71 -10.68
N ARG A 152 -2.36 1.16 -11.33
CA ARG A 152 -1.01 0.61 -11.11
C ARG A 152 -0.58 0.85 -9.66
N MET A 153 -0.80 2.04 -9.13
CA MET A 153 -0.45 2.46 -7.76
C MET A 153 -1.20 1.63 -6.72
N ASP A 154 -2.51 1.46 -6.88
CA ASP A 154 -3.34 0.64 -5.99
C ASP A 154 -2.88 -0.83 -5.97
N ASN A 155 -2.51 -1.36 -7.14
CA ASN A 155 -2.06 -2.74 -7.26
C ASN A 155 -0.63 -2.99 -6.74
N VAL A 156 0.22 -1.97 -6.54
CA VAL A 156 1.59 -2.17 -6.06
C VAL A 156 1.60 -2.89 -4.70
N MET A 157 0.78 -2.42 -3.75
CA MET A 157 0.71 -3.03 -2.42
C MET A 157 0.12 -4.43 -2.46
N VAL A 158 -0.89 -4.65 -3.30
CA VAL A 158 -1.50 -5.97 -3.51
C VAL A 158 -0.49 -6.98 -4.07
N ARG A 159 0.39 -6.56 -4.98
CA ARG A 159 1.41 -7.44 -5.59
C ARG A 159 2.51 -7.86 -4.62
N ILE A 160 2.92 -6.98 -3.71
CA ILE A 160 4.01 -7.30 -2.75
C ILE A 160 3.49 -8.06 -1.52
N GLN A 161 2.20 -7.97 -1.21
CA GLN A 161 1.64 -8.55 0.01
C GLN A 161 1.90 -10.07 0.14
N PRO A 162 1.71 -10.90 -0.90
CA PRO A 162 2.01 -12.33 -0.82
C PRO A 162 3.47 -12.62 -0.47
N ALA A 163 4.41 -11.83 -1.01
CA ALA A 163 5.83 -11.99 -0.70
C ALA A 163 6.15 -11.56 0.75
N ILE A 164 5.48 -10.50 1.26
CA ILE A 164 5.59 -10.11 2.66
C ILE A 164 5.02 -11.20 3.58
N ASP A 165 3.88 -11.79 3.21
CA ASP A 165 3.25 -12.87 3.97
C ASP A 165 4.12 -14.12 4.02
N GLU A 166 4.78 -14.47 2.90
CA GLU A 166 5.78 -15.55 2.87
C GLU A 166 6.95 -15.26 3.81
N GLN A 167 7.50 -14.04 3.82
CA GLN A 167 8.57 -13.68 4.75
C GLN A 167 8.10 -13.70 6.22
N ASN A 168 6.87 -13.27 6.51
CA ASN A 168 6.30 -13.37 7.85
C ASN A 168 6.11 -14.82 8.29
N LEU A 169 5.72 -15.71 7.37
CA LEU A 169 5.62 -17.15 7.63
C LEU A 169 6.99 -17.76 7.93
N ILE A 170 8.03 -17.37 7.18
CA ILE A 170 9.42 -17.79 7.47
C ILE A 170 9.82 -17.36 8.88
N ILE A 171 9.52 -16.10 9.26
CA ILE A 171 9.82 -15.59 10.60
C ILE A 171 9.06 -16.40 11.67
N SER A 172 7.76 -16.65 11.50
CA SER A 172 6.98 -17.39 12.50
C SER A 172 7.44 -18.84 12.65
N THR A 173 7.69 -19.53 11.54
CA THR A 173 8.19 -20.91 11.55
C THR A 173 9.57 -21.01 12.20
N ASP A 174 10.45 -20.03 12.00
CA ASP A 174 11.77 -20.05 12.62
C ASP A 174 11.71 -19.76 14.12
N LEU A 175 10.80 -18.88 14.56
CA LEU A 175 10.51 -18.66 15.98
C LEU A 175 9.94 -19.93 16.64
N GLU A 176 9.03 -20.64 15.97
CA GLU A 176 8.50 -21.93 16.45
C GLU A 176 9.61 -22.97 16.59
N LYS A 177 10.57 -23.03 15.65
CA LYS A 177 11.74 -23.90 15.76
C LYS A 177 12.62 -23.52 16.94
N ASP A 178 12.79 -22.24 17.25
CA ASP A 178 13.55 -21.80 18.41
C ASP A 178 12.86 -22.22 19.72
N ASP A 179 11.53 -22.16 19.77
CA ASP A 179 10.74 -22.71 20.89
C ASP A 179 10.88 -24.24 21.00
N GLU A 180 10.85 -24.96 19.88
CA GLU A 180 11.11 -26.41 19.83
C GLU A 180 12.54 -26.78 20.29
N LYS A 181 13.55 -25.96 19.97
CA LYS A 181 14.93 -26.18 20.41
C LYS A 181 15.09 -26.07 21.92
N ILE A 182 14.33 -25.19 22.58
CA ILE A 182 14.41 -25.00 24.04
C ILE A 182 13.49 -25.95 24.81
N ALA A 183 12.43 -26.47 24.18
CA ALA A 183 11.50 -27.44 24.78
C ALA A 183 12.18 -28.63 25.49
N PRO A 184 13.21 -29.32 24.93
CA PRO A 184 13.89 -30.39 25.63
C PRO A 184 14.62 -29.91 26.90
N TYR A 185 15.22 -28.72 26.88
CA TYR A 185 15.88 -28.15 28.05
C TYR A 185 14.87 -27.74 29.14
N LEU A 186 13.70 -27.22 28.74
CA LEU A 186 12.61 -26.92 29.67
C LEU A 186 12.07 -28.19 30.35
N ASN A 187 11.90 -29.27 29.59
CA ASN A 187 11.50 -30.57 30.14
C ASN A 187 12.56 -31.13 31.11
N GLN A 188 13.86 -30.96 30.79
CA GLN A 188 14.94 -31.34 31.71
C GLN A 188 14.91 -30.49 32.98
N LEU A 189 14.61 -29.19 32.88
CA LEU A 189 14.46 -28.29 34.03
C LEU A 189 13.35 -28.76 34.98
N ASP A 190 12.18 -29.12 34.44
CA ASP A 190 11.05 -29.65 35.23
C ASP A 190 11.41 -30.97 35.93
N ASN A 191 12.16 -31.85 35.24
CA ASN A 191 12.63 -33.09 35.85
C ASN A 191 13.61 -32.82 37.02
N LEU A 192 14.52 -31.84 36.88
CA LEU A 192 15.42 -31.44 37.97
C LEU A 192 14.65 -30.80 39.13
N ASP A 193 13.59 -30.04 38.87
CA ASP A 193 12.73 -29.48 39.91
C ASP A 193 11.99 -30.57 40.69
N ARG A 194 11.53 -31.62 40.00
CA ARG A 194 10.99 -32.82 40.65
C ARG A 194 12.05 -33.58 41.46
N GLU A 195 13.29 -33.65 40.97
CA GLU A 195 14.42 -34.24 41.69
C GLU A 195 14.67 -33.49 43.01
N LEU A 196 14.69 -32.14 43.00
CA LEU A 196 14.82 -31.32 44.21
C LEU A 196 13.71 -31.58 45.23
N VAL A 197 12.46 -31.66 44.77
CA VAL A 197 11.30 -31.97 45.63
C VAL A 197 11.46 -33.36 46.25
N SER A 198 11.91 -34.35 45.47
CA SER A 198 12.15 -35.70 45.97
C SER A 198 13.27 -35.76 47.02
N LEU A 199 14.37 -35.04 46.80
CA LEU A 199 15.47 -34.95 47.76
C LEU A 199 15.01 -34.33 49.08
N GLU A 200 14.22 -33.26 49.02
CA GLU A 200 13.68 -32.60 50.21
C GLU A 200 12.70 -33.52 50.98
N GLU A 201 11.85 -34.26 50.27
CA GLU A 201 10.93 -35.21 50.92
C GLU A 201 11.68 -36.38 51.58
N GLN A 202 12.74 -36.89 50.93
CA GLN A 202 13.63 -37.89 51.53
C GLN A 202 14.33 -37.35 52.78
N ALA A 203 14.79 -36.10 52.74
CA ALA A 203 15.41 -35.45 53.90
C ALA A 203 14.42 -35.34 55.07
N LYS A 204 13.18 -34.91 54.83
CA LYS A 204 12.12 -34.85 55.86
C LYS A 204 11.81 -36.20 56.46
N LYS A 205 11.73 -37.26 55.64
CA LYS A 205 11.52 -38.62 56.14
C LYS A 205 12.64 -39.05 57.09
N LEU A 206 13.89 -38.80 56.71
CA LEU A 206 15.05 -39.10 57.55
C LEU A 206 15.07 -38.25 58.84
N GLU A 207 14.61 -37.00 58.80
CA GLU A 207 14.43 -36.17 60.00
C GLU A 207 13.40 -36.77 60.95
N GLN A 208 12.30 -37.30 60.42
CA GLN A 208 11.30 -38.01 61.21
C GLN A 208 11.87 -39.30 61.81
N ASP A 209 12.67 -40.04 61.04
CA ASP A 209 13.36 -41.24 61.52
C ASP A 209 14.30 -40.88 62.68
N ILE A 210 15.08 -39.78 62.58
CA ILE A 210 15.95 -39.28 63.66
C ILE A 210 15.17 -39.03 64.96
N ILE A 211 13.96 -38.46 64.86
CA ILE A 211 13.09 -38.19 66.01
C ILE A 211 12.58 -39.49 66.64
N ASN A 212 12.40 -40.54 65.84
CA ASN A 212 11.87 -41.83 66.29
C ASN A 212 12.95 -42.77 66.84
N VAL A 213 14.23 -42.55 66.53
CA VAL A 213 15.35 -43.36 67.09
C VAL A 213 15.31 -43.34 68.62
N GLY A 214 15.22 -44.54 69.20
CA GLY A 214 15.20 -44.75 70.66
C GLY A 214 13.84 -44.56 71.33
N LYS A 215 12.76 -44.25 70.58
CA LYS A 215 11.39 -44.29 71.11
C LYS A 215 10.83 -45.70 71.21
N ASP A 216 11.24 -46.58 70.30
CA ASP A 216 10.92 -48.00 70.36
C ASP A 216 11.89 -48.70 71.33
N THR A 217 11.40 -49.01 72.53
CA THR A 217 12.17 -49.68 73.59
C THR A 217 12.07 -51.20 73.51
N THR A 218 11.27 -51.76 72.58
CA THR A 218 10.98 -53.19 72.52
C THR A 218 12.25 -54.05 72.54
N ASN A 219 13.25 -53.70 71.73
CA ASN A 219 14.52 -54.41 71.67
C ASN A 219 15.35 -54.29 72.96
N TYR A 220 15.31 -53.14 73.63
CA TYR A 220 15.96 -52.93 74.92
C TYR A 220 15.25 -53.76 76.00
N ASP A 221 13.92 -53.72 76.03
CA ASP A 221 13.08 -54.44 76.99
C ASP A 221 13.33 -55.95 76.90
N TYR A 222 13.36 -56.51 75.69
CA TYR A 222 13.73 -57.92 75.46
C TYR A 222 15.16 -58.24 75.93
N ALA A 223 16.12 -57.32 75.78
CA ALA A 223 17.51 -57.55 76.17
C ALA A 223 17.72 -57.52 77.70
N VAL A 224 16.94 -56.74 78.44
CA VAL A 224 17.04 -56.66 79.91
C VAL A 224 16.15 -57.66 80.65
N GLN A 225 15.12 -58.19 79.98
CA GLN A 225 14.15 -59.11 80.59
C GLN A 225 14.79 -60.33 81.28
N PRO A 226 15.78 -61.04 80.70
CA PRO A 226 16.43 -62.16 81.39
C PRO A 226 17.13 -61.77 82.70
N PHE A 227 17.65 -60.54 82.79
CA PHE A 227 18.27 -60.03 84.02
C PHE A 227 17.22 -59.63 85.04
N ASN A 228 16.11 -59.03 84.59
CA ASN A 228 14.97 -58.71 85.46
C ASN A 228 14.35 -59.98 86.05
N ASP A 229 14.14 -61.02 85.25
CA ASP A 229 13.62 -62.31 85.71
C ASP A 229 14.55 -62.95 86.78
N GLN A 230 15.87 -62.82 86.62
CA GLN A 230 16.85 -63.26 87.62
C GLN A 230 16.79 -62.43 88.90
N ILE A 231 16.65 -61.11 88.78
CA ILE A 231 16.48 -60.20 89.93
C ILE A 231 15.21 -60.54 90.71
N ASP A 232 14.09 -60.75 90.01
CA ASP A 232 12.80 -61.07 90.63
C ASP A 232 12.83 -62.44 91.30
N LYS A 233 13.50 -63.42 90.68
CA LYS A 233 13.77 -64.72 91.33
C LYS A 233 14.58 -64.56 92.62
N ILE A 234 15.69 -63.82 92.58
CA ILE A 234 16.53 -63.58 93.78
C ILE A 234 15.74 -62.85 94.88
N LYS A 235 14.94 -61.83 94.52
CA LYS A 235 14.08 -61.12 95.47
C LYS A 235 13.02 -62.03 96.08
N SER A 236 12.40 -62.88 95.26
CA SER A 236 11.43 -63.88 95.72
C SER A 236 12.07 -64.90 96.66
N ASP A 237 13.26 -65.39 96.33
CA ASP A 237 14.03 -66.34 97.15
C ASP A 237 14.39 -65.71 98.52
N ILE A 238 14.83 -64.44 98.55
CA ILE A 238 15.08 -63.67 99.78
C ILE A 238 13.80 -63.49 100.61
N ALA A 239 12.69 -63.11 99.97
CA ALA A 239 11.42 -62.90 100.65
C ALA A 239 10.87 -64.20 101.26
N THR A 240 10.88 -65.28 100.48
CA THR A 240 10.47 -66.62 100.89
C THR A 240 11.31 -67.11 102.07
N PHE A 241 12.63 -66.93 101.99
CA PHE A 241 13.53 -67.27 103.09
C PHE A 241 13.24 -66.46 104.37
N LYS A 242 12.98 -65.15 104.24
CA LYS A 242 12.67 -64.27 105.38
C LYS A 242 11.32 -64.57 106.04
N GLU A 243 10.34 -65.04 105.28
CA GLU A 243 9.02 -65.42 105.79
C GLU A 243 9.05 -66.79 106.46
N MET A 244 9.62 -67.79 105.80
CA MET A 244 9.70 -69.16 106.31
C MET A 244 10.69 -69.32 107.47
N SER A 245 11.71 -68.45 107.59
CA SER A 245 12.58 -68.42 108.78
C SER A 245 11.87 -67.93 110.04
N LYS A 246 10.72 -67.26 109.91
CA LYS A 246 9.87 -66.84 111.04
C LYS A 246 8.85 -67.90 111.45
N SER A 247 8.44 -68.80 110.54
CA SER A 247 7.53 -69.88 110.90
C SER A 247 8.30 -70.98 111.66
N GLY A 248 7.77 -71.37 112.81
CA GLY A 248 8.38 -72.43 113.64
C GLY A 248 8.16 -73.84 113.10
N GLU A 249 7.60 -73.98 111.90
CA GLU A 249 7.11 -75.24 111.34
C GLU A 249 8.21 -75.97 110.54
N GLN A 250 8.41 -77.27 110.83
CA GLN A 250 9.52 -78.05 110.26
C GLN A 250 9.44 -78.21 108.72
N SER A 251 8.23 -78.15 108.16
CA SER A 251 7.94 -78.23 106.72
C SER A 251 8.43 -76.99 105.95
N ASP A 252 8.16 -75.81 106.48
CA ASP A 252 8.57 -74.51 105.92
C ASP A 252 10.07 -74.27 106.09
N LEU A 253 10.64 -74.69 107.21
CA LEU A 253 12.08 -74.63 107.44
C LEU A 253 12.88 -75.46 106.41
N LYS A 254 12.32 -76.59 105.96
CA LYS A 254 12.92 -77.43 104.91
C LYS A 254 12.82 -76.79 103.52
N LYS A 255 11.74 -76.04 103.23
CA LYS A 255 11.59 -75.28 101.98
C LYS A 255 12.53 -74.07 101.96
N ALA A 256 12.61 -73.32 103.05
CA ALA A 256 13.57 -72.23 103.23
C ALA A 256 15.01 -72.70 102.97
N GLN A 257 15.35 -73.90 103.49
CA GLN A 257 16.64 -74.55 103.27
C GLN A 257 16.91 -74.85 101.78
N GLN A 258 15.92 -75.35 101.06
CA GLN A 258 16.05 -75.64 99.62
C GLN A 258 16.27 -74.37 98.79
N VAL A 259 15.67 -73.25 99.20
CA VAL A 259 15.83 -71.94 98.53
C VAL A 259 17.23 -71.37 98.74
N VAL A 260 17.82 -71.50 99.94
CA VAL A 260 19.19 -71.01 100.22
C VAL A 260 20.30 -71.98 99.84
N GLY A 261 20.00 -73.26 99.63
CA GLY A 261 20.97 -74.29 99.26
C GLY A 261 21.96 -74.68 100.37
N ILE A 262 21.65 -74.34 101.63
CA ILE A 262 22.53 -74.57 102.79
C ILE A 262 22.27 -75.99 103.37
N PRO A 263 23.30 -76.81 103.68
CA PRO A 263 23.15 -78.12 104.30
C PRO A 263 22.45 -78.11 105.67
N TRP A 264 21.76 -79.21 106.01
CA TRP A 264 20.99 -79.34 107.25
C TRP A 264 21.91 -79.20 108.48
N GLY A 265 21.54 -78.33 109.43
CA GLY A 265 22.34 -78.01 110.62
C GLY A 265 23.10 -76.67 110.56
N TYR A 266 23.39 -76.14 109.37
CA TYR A 266 24.13 -74.88 109.20
C TYR A 266 23.24 -73.65 108.95
N TRP A 267 21.96 -73.84 108.61
CA TRP A 267 21.04 -72.75 108.26
C TRP A 267 20.66 -71.82 109.41
N ARG A 268 20.86 -72.22 110.68
CA ARG A 268 20.65 -71.36 111.87
C ARG A 268 21.91 -70.57 112.27
N ASN A 269 23.03 -70.79 111.58
CA ASN A 269 24.24 -70.03 111.82
C ASN A 269 24.05 -68.61 111.26
N SER A 270 24.04 -67.61 112.13
CA SER A 270 23.89 -66.20 111.76
C SER A 270 24.95 -65.74 110.77
N GLU A 271 26.15 -66.32 110.82
CA GLU A 271 27.27 -65.98 109.94
C GLU A 271 27.04 -66.50 108.52
N VAL A 272 26.58 -67.75 108.37
CA VAL A 272 26.27 -68.36 107.05
C VAL A 272 25.09 -67.64 106.38
N ILE A 273 24.10 -67.18 107.16
CA ILE A 273 22.98 -66.38 106.65
C ILE A 273 23.45 -64.98 106.23
N ALA A 274 24.35 -64.36 107.00
CA ALA A 274 24.92 -63.06 106.67
C ALA A 274 25.76 -63.14 105.37
N GLU A 275 26.57 -64.18 105.23
CA GLU A 275 27.36 -64.45 104.02
C GLU A 275 26.46 -64.72 102.79
N TRP A 276 25.41 -65.53 102.93
CA TRP A 276 24.44 -65.76 101.85
C TRP A 276 23.72 -64.47 101.42
N ASN A 277 23.28 -63.64 102.38
CA ASN A 277 22.65 -62.34 102.09
C ASN A 277 23.63 -61.40 101.38
N ALA A 278 24.89 -61.34 101.82
CA ALA A 278 25.93 -60.55 101.17
C ALA A 278 26.20 -61.04 99.74
N ASP A 279 26.23 -62.35 99.52
CA ASP A 279 26.37 -62.95 98.19
C ASP A 279 25.18 -62.61 97.26
N GLN A 280 23.94 -62.65 97.77
CA GLN A 280 22.78 -62.21 96.98
C GLN A 280 22.83 -60.71 96.68
N GLU A 281 23.27 -59.87 97.62
CA GLU A 281 23.44 -58.43 97.40
C GLU A 281 24.52 -58.14 96.34
N VAL A 282 25.63 -58.88 96.36
CA VAL A 282 26.66 -58.83 95.31
C VAL A 282 26.09 -59.26 93.95
N ARG A 283 25.31 -60.36 93.89
CA ARG A 283 24.67 -60.82 92.65
C ARG A 283 23.66 -59.82 92.10
N LEU A 284 22.82 -59.23 92.96
CA LEU A 284 21.89 -58.17 92.59
C LEU A 284 22.63 -56.95 92.04
N THR A 285 23.75 -56.57 92.67
CA THR A 285 24.62 -55.49 92.20
C THR A 285 25.22 -55.81 90.83
N GLN A 286 25.73 -57.04 90.62
CA GLN A 286 26.27 -57.49 89.34
C GLN A 286 25.21 -57.48 88.23
N LEU A 287 23.99 -57.94 88.51
CA LEU A 287 22.87 -57.90 87.54
C LEU A 287 22.46 -56.46 87.24
N GLY A 288 22.41 -55.58 88.24
CA GLY A 288 22.20 -54.15 88.05
C GLY A 288 23.27 -53.51 87.16
N THR A 289 24.54 -53.87 87.34
CA THR A 289 25.64 -53.41 86.49
C THR A 289 25.48 -53.91 85.05
N LYS A 290 25.11 -55.17 84.84
CA LYS A 290 24.84 -55.70 83.48
C LYS A 290 23.69 -54.98 82.79
N ILE A 291 22.60 -54.68 83.50
CA ILE A 291 21.49 -53.89 82.97
C ILE A 291 21.96 -52.48 82.59
N ALA A 292 22.80 -51.85 83.42
CA ALA A 292 23.38 -50.54 83.13
C ALA A 292 24.31 -50.56 81.90
N GLU A 293 25.10 -51.62 81.72
CA GLU A 293 25.94 -51.84 80.54
C GLU A 293 25.09 -51.99 79.28
N VAL A 294 24.05 -52.84 79.30
CA VAL A 294 23.10 -52.99 78.19
C VAL A 294 22.46 -51.66 77.84
N ARG A 295 21.98 -50.89 78.83
CA ARG A 295 21.43 -49.55 78.62
C ARG A 295 22.42 -48.62 77.91
N LYS A 296 23.67 -48.58 78.39
CA LYS A 296 24.74 -47.76 77.81
C LYS A 296 25.06 -48.17 76.37
N ASP A 297 25.00 -49.46 76.06
CA ASP A 297 25.23 -49.96 74.71
C ASP A 297 24.11 -49.56 73.74
N PHE A 298 22.84 -49.69 74.15
CA PHE A 298 21.70 -49.20 73.35
C PHE A 298 21.76 -47.68 73.16
N GLU A 299 22.05 -46.90 74.21
CA GLU A 299 22.23 -45.45 74.09
C GLU A 299 23.32 -45.07 73.08
N ARG A 300 24.43 -45.82 73.06
CA ARG A 300 25.51 -45.66 72.09
C ARG A 300 25.06 -45.99 70.67
N GLN A 301 24.34 -47.09 70.46
CA GLN A 301 23.80 -47.45 69.15
C GLN A 301 22.84 -46.38 68.61
N TYR A 302 21.88 -45.94 69.43
CA TYR A 302 20.94 -44.86 69.06
C TYR A 302 21.66 -43.54 68.75
N LYS A 303 22.77 -43.23 69.43
CA LYS A 303 23.58 -42.05 69.13
C LYS A 303 24.30 -42.19 67.78
N LEU A 304 24.87 -43.35 67.49
CA LEU A 304 25.53 -43.64 66.21
C LEU A 304 24.53 -43.58 65.05
N GLU A 305 23.35 -44.18 65.22
CA GLU A 305 22.28 -44.16 64.22
C GLU A 305 21.80 -42.74 63.93
N ARG A 306 21.47 -41.94 64.97
CA ARG A 306 21.12 -40.51 64.80
C ARG A 306 22.21 -39.73 64.08
N THR A 307 23.49 -40.01 64.37
CA THR A 307 24.61 -39.35 63.69
C THR A 307 24.70 -39.75 62.23
N SER A 308 24.46 -41.03 61.92
CA SER A 308 24.43 -41.53 60.53
C SER A 308 23.31 -40.88 59.72
N LEU A 309 22.08 -40.89 60.25
CA LEU A 309 20.92 -40.26 59.62
C LEU A 309 21.12 -38.75 59.44
N ARG A 310 21.68 -38.04 60.42
CA ARG A 310 22.00 -36.61 60.29
C ARG A 310 23.00 -36.32 59.17
N ARG A 311 24.00 -37.19 58.98
CA ARG A 311 24.94 -37.06 57.85
C ARG A 311 24.23 -37.23 56.51
N LEU A 312 23.30 -38.19 56.41
CA LEU A 312 22.49 -38.38 55.20
C LEU A 312 21.60 -37.16 54.91
N VAL A 313 20.91 -36.62 55.91
CA VAL A 313 20.11 -35.39 55.77
C VAL A 313 20.98 -34.22 55.31
N THR A 314 22.16 -34.06 55.90
CA THR A 314 23.11 -32.99 55.54
C THR A 314 23.59 -33.15 54.10
N LYS A 315 23.85 -34.38 53.65
CA LYS A 315 24.24 -34.67 52.26
C LYS A 315 23.13 -34.32 51.28
N LEU A 316 21.89 -34.79 51.55
CA LEU A 316 20.73 -34.56 50.69
C LEU A 316 20.44 -33.06 50.51
N ARG A 317 20.38 -32.29 51.61
CA ARG A 317 20.10 -30.84 51.57
C ARG A 317 21.30 -29.97 51.20
N GLY A 318 22.50 -30.52 51.27
CA GLY A 318 23.74 -29.83 50.94
C GLY A 318 24.22 -30.24 49.55
N GLU A 319 25.16 -31.20 49.53
CA GLU A 319 25.87 -31.65 48.34
C GLU A 319 24.95 -32.09 47.20
N ASP A 320 23.97 -32.95 47.48
CA ASP A 320 23.10 -33.51 46.42
C ASP A 320 22.16 -32.42 45.85
N THR A 321 21.59 -31.57 46.70
CA THR A 321 20.77 -30.41 46.29
C THR A 321 21.59 -29.39 45.50
N GLN A 322 22.82 -29.12 45.92
CA GLN A 322 23.72 -28.22 45.21
C GLN A 322 24.05 -28.75 43.81
N ALA A 323 24.36 -30.04 43.67
CA ALA A 323 24.65 -30.67 42.39
C ALA A 323 23.46 -30.63 41.41
N VAL A 324 22.22 -30.70 41.90
CA VAL A 324 21.02 -30.48 41.07
C VAL A 324 20.92 -29.02 40.61
N ASN A 325 21.14 -28.07 41.52
CA ASN A 325 21.09 -26.64 41.19
C ASN A 325 22.18 -26.21 40.19
N GLU A 326 23.38 -26.80 40.27
CA GLU A 326 24.46 -26.58 39.29
C GLU A 326 24.05 -27.07 37.89
N ARG A 327 23.49 -28.29 37.79
CA ARG A 327 22.91 -28.80 36.53
C ARG A 327 21.78 -27.91 36.01
N LYS A 328 20.94 -27.36 36.90
CA LYS A 328 19.87 -26.42 36.55
C LYS A 328 20.45 -25.14 35.95
N MET A 329 21.50 -24.58 36.55
CA MET A 329 22.19 -23.39 36.05
C MET A 329 22.79 -23.63 34.66
N GLU A 330 23.45 -24.78 34.44
CA GLU A 330 23.99 -25.14 33.12
C GLU A 330 22.89 -25.21 32.04
N LEU A 331 21.71 -25.75 32.39
CA LEU A 331 20.58 -25.78 31.47
C LEU A 331 20.02 -24.39 31.18
N LEU A 332 19.97 -23.50 32.19
CA LEU A 332 19.54 -22.11 31.99
C LEU A 332 20.49 -21.36 31.05
N ILE A 333 21.80 -21.57 31.18
CA ILE A 333 22.79 -21.01 30.26
C ILE A 333 22.55 -21.51 28.83
N LYS A 334 22.31 -22.82 28.64
CA LYS A 334 22.00 -23.39 27.31
C LYS A 334 20.71 -22.83 26.71
N ILE A 335 19.69 -22.58 27.53
CA ILE A 335 18.43 -21.93 27.10
C ILE A 335 18.71 -20.48 26.68
N GLU A 336 19.53 -19.75 27.44
CA GLU A 336 19.90 -18.37 27.13
C GLU A 336 20.73 -18.28 25.84
N GLU A 337 21.72 -19.16 25.65
CA GLU A 337 22.48 -19.27 24.41
C GLU A 337 21.59 -19.60 23.20
N ALA A 338 20.62 -20.52 23.37
CA ALA A 338 19.67 -20.86 22.33
C ALA A 338 18.71 -19.71 21.97
N ARG A 339 18.43 -18.80 22.92
CA ARG A 339 17.57 -17.61 22.73
C ARG A 339 18.32 -16.37 22.26
N GLY A 340 19.60 -16.23 22.62
CA GLY A 340 20.39 -15.02 22.43
C GLY A 340 20.90 -14.79 21.01
N VAL A 341 20.81 -15.80 20.13
CA VAL A 341 21.21 -15.69 18.73
C VAL A 341 19.98 -15.42 17.89
N GLU A 342 19.73 -14.15 17.52
CA GLU A 342 18.71 -13.85 16.49
C GLU A 342 19.08 -14.63 15.24
N SER A 343 18.19 -15.53 14.82
CA SER A 343 18.44 -16.36 13.66
C SER A 343 18.75 -15.50 12.44
N SER A 344 19.86 -15.82 11.78
CA SER A 344 20.24 -15.16 10.52
C SER A 344 19.12 -15.21 9.46
N VAL A 345 18.23 -16.20 9.55
CA VAL A 345 17.03 -16.36 8.71
C VAL A 345 16.00 -15.27 9.02
N ILE A 346 15.68 -15.03 10.30
CA ILE A 346 14.76 -13.97 10.73
C ILE A 346 15.29 -12.59 10.31
N SER A 347 16.58 -12.34 10.54
CA SER A 347 17.23 -11.09 10.13
C SER A 347 17.16 -10.88 8.61
N SER A 348 17.43 -11.93 7.83
CA SER A 348 17.35 -11.90 6.36
C SER A 348 15.92 -11.66 5.87
N ALA A 349 14.93 -12.35 6.45
CA ALA A 349 13.51 -12.19 6.10
C ALA A 349 13.00 -10.76 6.39
N ARG A 350 13.40 -10.17 7.53
CA ARG A 350 13.09 -8.76 7.86
C ARG A 350 13.71 -7.78 6.87
N ASN A 351 14.97 -8.02 6.48
CA ASN A 351 15.64 -7.20 5.46
C ASN A 351 14.95 -7.31 4.10
N GLU A 352 14.44 -8.50 3.73
CA GLU A 352 13.71 -8.69 2.49
C GLU A 352 12.34 -7.99 2.51
N ILE A 353 11.58 -8.08 3.61
CA ILE A 353 10.33 -7.29 3.79
C ILE A 353 10.62 -5.79 3.61
N LYS A 354 11.71 -5.31 4.21
CA LYS A 354 12.14 -3.90 4.06
C LYS A 354 12.45 -3.57 2.60
N ARG A 355 13.21 -4.39 1.89
CA ARG A 355 13.49 -4.19 0.45
C ARG A 355 12.22 -4.17 -0.40
N LEU A 356 11.27 -5.07 -0.14
CA LEU A 356 10.00 -5.15 -0.87
C LEU A 356 9.18 -3.87 -0.69
N ARG A 357 9.07 -3.38 0.55
CA ARG A 357 8.40 -2.10 0.86
C ARG A 357 9.09 -0.92 0.18
N GLU A 358 10.41 -0.80 0.29
CA GLU A 358 11.15 0.27 -0.36
C GLU A 358 11.03 0.24 -1.89
N LYS A 359 10.97 -0.96 -2.49
CA LYS A 359 10.74 -1.10 -3.93
C LYS A 359 9.35 -0.61 -4.31
N ALA A 360 8.34 -1.01 -3.55
CA ALA A 360 6.97 -0.58 -3.74
C ALA A 360 6.80 0.94 -3.58
N ASP A 361 7.41 1.53 -2.56
CA ASP A 361 7.38 2.97 -2.33
C ASP A 361 8.02 3.75 -3.49
N ARG A 362 9.11 3.23 -4.07
CA ARG A 362 9.72 3.81 -5.28
C ARG A 362 8.81 3.71 -6.50
N GLU A 363 8.12 2.59 -6.69
CA GLU A 363 7.15 2.42 -7.78
C GLU A 363 5.97 3.40 -7.64
N VAL A 364 5.40 3.52 -6.44
CA VAL A 364 4.34 4.49 -6.11
C VAL A 364 4.80 5.93 -6.35
N SER A 365 5.99 6.29 -5.84
CA SER A 365 6.56 7.63 -6.05
C SER A 365 6.77 7.94 -7.53
N GLY A 366 7.22 6.94 -8.32
CA GLY A 366 7.32 7.06 -9.77
C GLY A 366 5.96 7.28 -10.45
N SER A 367 4.93 6.53 -10.05
CA SER A 367 3.55 6.75 -10.55
C SER A 367 3.04 8.14 -10.21
N LEU A 368 3.28 8.66 -9.00
CA LEU A 368 2.83 9.99 -8.59
C LEU A 368 3.45 11.11 -9.44
N ILE A 369 4.73 10.98 -9.83
CA ILE A 369 5.38 11.94 -10.73
C ILE A 369 4.74 11.92 -12.12
N ILE A 370 4.38 10.73 -12.62
CA ILE A 370 3.71 10.58 -13.91
C ILE A 370 2.30 11.17 -13.84
N LEU A 371 1.54 10.87 -12.79
CA LEU A 371 0.20 11.41 -12.56
C LEU A 371 0.20 12.93 -12.48
N ASP A 372 1.16 13.54 -11.78
CA ASP A 372 1.28 15.00 -11.71
C ASP A 372 1.54 15.60 -13.10
N ARG A 373 2.40 14.98 -13.91
CA ARG A 373 2.62 15.39 -15.29
C ARG A 373 1.35 15.28 -16.14
N LEU A 374 0.66 14.14 -16.11
CA LEU A 374 -0.55 13.89 -16.88
C LEU A 374 -1.68 14.85 -16.48
N ARG A 375 -1.84 15.12 -15.19
CA ARG A 375 -2.82 16.10 -14.68
C ARG A 375 -2.50 17.52 -15.15
N ASN A 376 -1.22 17.91 -15.14
CA ASN A 376 -0.80 19.21 -15.68
C ASN A 376 -0.99 19.31 -17.20
N GLU A 377 -0.76 18.23 -17.95
CA GLU A 377 -1.06 18.17 -19.38
C GLU A 377 -2.56 18.33 -19.64
N LEU A 378 -3.41 17.65 -18.87
CA LEU A 378 -4.88 17.76 -18.97
C LEU A 378 -5.39 19.18 -18.64
N LEU A 379 -4.81 19.82 -17.61
CA LEU A 379 -5.11 21.21 -17.27
C LEU A 379 -4.74 22.17 -18.42
N ASN A 380 -3.57 21.99 -19.03
CA ASN A 380 -3.14 22.83 -20.15
C ASN A 380 -4.01 22.65 -21.39
N VAL A 381 -4.52 21.44 -21.65
CA VAL A 381 -5.47 21.19 -22.76
C VAL A 381 -6.81 21.88 -22.46
N SER A 382 -7.29 21.82 -21.21
CA SER A 382 -8.55 22.46 -20.81
C SER A 382 -8.54 24.00 -20.78
N GLU A 383 -7.36 24.64 -20.75
CA GLU A 383 -7.23 26.10 -20.83
C GLU A 383 -7.19 26.64 -22.28
N ILE A 384 -7.07 25.75 -23.27
CA ILE A 384 -6.99 26.10 -24.70
C ILE A 384 -8.37 26.04 -25.38
N ASP A 385 -9.31 25.25 -24.83
CA ASP A 385 -10.75 25.28 -25.14
C ASP A 385 -11.44 26.51 -24.50
#